data_AF-A0A1M3KFZ3-F1
#
_entry.id   AF-A0A1M3KFZ3-F1
#
_cell.length_a   1.000
_cell.length_b   1.000
_cell.length_c   1.000
_cell.angle_alpha   90.00
_cell.angle_beta   90.00
_cell.angle_gamma   90.00
#
_symmetry.space_group_name_H-M   'P 1'
#
loop_
_entity.id
_entity.type
_entity.pdbx_description
1 polymer ?
#
loop_
_entity_poly.entity_id
_entity_poly.type
_entity_poly.pdbx_seq_one_letter_code
_entity_poly.pdbx_strand_id
1 'polypeptide(L)'
;MPDICQSCSMPMGKDPGHGGTEANGTHSAKYCSLCYRDGRFTQPAFTVAEMQSFCIDRLAEQGMPRVMGWIFTRSLPRLERWRTA
;
A
#
# COMPACT_ATOMS: atom_id res chain seq x y z
N MET A 1 3.80 -5.17 15.51
CA MET A 1 4.04 -4.27 14.36
C MET A 1 3.09 -4.72 13.27
N PRO A 2 2.33 -3.84 12.58
CA PRO A 2 1.52 -4.28 11.46
C PRO A 2 2.46 -4.84 10.39
N ASP A 3 2.40 -6.15 10.13
CA ASP A 3 3.28 -6.79 9.15
C ASP A 3 2.98 -6.32 7.71
N ILE A 4 1.83 -5.65 7.51
CA ILE A 4 1.31 -5.23 6.21
C ILE A 4 0.86 -3.76 6.20
N CYS A 5 1.14 -3.09 5.09
CA CYS A 5 0.68 -1.73 4.80
C CYS A 5 -0.85 -1.68 4.67
N GLN A 6 -1.49 -0.80 5.44
CA GLN A 6 -2.94 -0.57 5.47
C GLN A 6 -3.48 0.18 4.24
N SER A 7 -2.64 0.43 3.22
CA SER A 7 -3.04 1.08 1.97
C SER A 7 -2.88 0.18 0.74
N CYS A 8 -1.81 -0.61 0.66
CA CYS A 8 -1.50 -1.42 -0.52
C CYS A 8 -1.32 -2.92 -0.20
N SER A 9 -1.56 -3.34 1.05
CA SER A 9 -1.30 -4.71 1.53
C SER A 9 0.15 -5.18 1.33
N MET A 10 1.09 -4.27 1.06
CA MET A 10 2.51 -4.59 0.90
C MET A 10 3.10 -4.99 2.26
N PRO A 11 3.86 -6.10 2.32
CA PRO A 11 4.58 -6.46 3.54
C PRO A 11 5.61 -5.39 3.90
N MET A 12 5.62 -4.91 5.14
CA MET A 12 6.57 -3.86 5.56
C MET A 12 8.03 -4.31 5.44
N GLY A 13 8.31 -5.61 5.61
CA GLY A 13 9.65 -6.16 5.40
C GLY A 13 10.14 -6.15 3.94
N LYS A 14 9.26 -5.85 2.98
CA LYS A 14 9.59 -5.66 1.56
C LYS A 14 9.61 -4.18 1.16
N ASP A 15 9.31 -3.27 2.09
CA ASP A 15 9.33 -1.85 1.83
C ASP A 15 10.77 -1.32 1.79
N PRO A 16 11.24 -0.75 0.66
CA PRO A 16 12.60 -0.19 0.58
C PRO A 16 12.86 0.95 1.58
N GLY A 17 11.81 1.69 1.97
CA GLY A 17 11.92 2.81 2.91
C GLY A 17 11.73 2.46 4.39
N HIS A 18 11.53 1.18 4.73
CA HIS A 18 11.29 0.73 6.12
C HIS A 18 10.15 1.49 6.83
N GLY A 19 9.05 1.73 6.11
CA GLY A 19 7.88 2.47 6.58
C GLY A 19 7.75 3.86 5.94
N GLY A 20 6.52 4.35 5.87
CA GLY A 20 6.21 5.72 5.44
C GLY A 20 6.69 6.74 6.45
N THR A 21 6.74 8.01 6.05
CA THR A 21 7.06 9.12 6.96
C THR A 21 5.82 9.97 7.23
N GLU A 22 5.62 10.32 8.49
CA GLU A 22 4.63 11.28 8.96
C GLU A 22 5.15 12.72 8.75
N ALA A 23 4.28 13.73 8.82
CA ALA A 23 4.67 15.14 8.60
C ALA A 23 5.72 15.66 9.60
N ASN A 24 5.86 14.98 10.75
CA ASN A 24 6.83 15.28 11.80
C ASN A 24 8.18 14.55 11.60
N GLY A 25 8.35 13.78 10.52
CA GLY A 25 9.55 12.99 10.25
C GLY A 25 9.62 11.64 10.97
N THR A 26 8.57 11.26 11.73
CA THR A 26 8.50 9.92 12.36
C THR A 26 8.03 8.86 11.35
N HIS A 27 8.39 7.60 11.58
CA HIS A 27 7.95 6.51 10.72
C HIS A 27 6.50 6.11 11.01
N SER A 28 5.71 5.98 9.96
CA SER A 28 4.36 5.46 10.03
C SER A 28 4.39 3.95 10.21
N ALA A 29 3.83 3.47 11.32
CA ALA A 29 3.71 2.04 11.58
C ALA A 29 2.65 1.34 10.70
N LYS A 30 1.79 2.13 10.01
CA LYS A 30 0.63 1.62 9.27
C LYS A 30 0.81 1.63 7.76
N TYR A 31 1.65 2.52 7.24
CA TYR A 31 1.80 2.74 5.80
C TYR A 31 3.26 2.57 5.38
N CYS A 32 3.48 2.06 4.16
CA CYS A 32 4.80 1.93 3.58
C CYS A 32 5.25 3.22 2.88
N SER A 33 6.55 3.35 2.64
CA SER A 33 7.21 4.51 2.03
C SER A 33 6.76 4.86 0.60
N LEU A 34 6.12 3.91 -0.07
CA LEU A 34 5.58 4.07 -1.42
C LEU A 34 4.15 4.65 -1.41
N CYS A 35 3.36 4.31 -0.39
CA CYS A 35 1.98 4.77 -0.28
C CYS A 35 1.88 6.08 0.49
N TYR A 36 2.75 6.29 1.47
CA TYR A 36 2.68 7.41 2.40
C TYR A 36 4.07 8.00 2.64
N ARG A 37 4.20 9.31 2.39
CA ARG A 37 5.45 10.05 2.52
C ARG A 37 5.17 11.47 2.98
N ASP A 38 5.94 11.93 3.95
CA ASP A 38 5.89 13.28 4.51
C ASP A 38 4.49 13.69 4.98
N GLY A 39 3.77 12.75 5.60
CA GLY A 39 2.43 12.96 6.12
C GLY A 39 1.33 12.94 5.03
N ARG A 40 1.67 12.57 3.79
CA ARG A 40 0.73 12.59 2.66
C ARG A 40 0.75 11.28 1.89
N PHE A 41 -0.43 10.86 1.44
CA PHE A 41 -0.51 9.76 0.50
C PHE A 41 0.00 10.21 -0.86
N THR A 42 0.80 9.38 -1.51
CA THR A 42 1.29 9.64 -2.87
C THR A 42 0.16 9.70 -3.89
N GLN A 43 -0.93 8.96 -3.64
CA GLN A 43 -2.11 8.91 -4.48
C GLN A 43 -3.38 9.07 -3.64
N PRO A 44 -3.75 10.30 -3.22
CA PRO A 44 -4.89 10.54 -2.35
C PRO A 44 -6.24 10.42 -3.08
N ALA A 45 -6.26 10.67 -4.40
CA ALA A 45 -7.46 10.62 -5.23
C ALA A 45 -7.85 9.21 -5.68
N PHE A 46 -6.98 8.21 -5.46
CA PHE A 46 -7.25 6.85 -5.90
C PHE A 46 -8.41 6.25 -5.13
N THR A 47 -9.29 5.59 -5.86
CA THR A 47 -10.25 4.64 -5.32
C THR A 47 -9.58 3.30 -5.00
N VAL A 48 -10.25 2.45 -4.22
CA VAL A 48 -9.72 1.11 -3.91
C VAL A 48 -9.50 0.27 -5.16
N ALA A 49 -10.38 0.41 -6.17
CA ALA A 49 -10.28 -0.32 -7.44
C ALA A 49 -9.08 0.17 -8.28
N GLU A 50 -8.83 1.48 -8.31
CA GLU A 50 -7.65 2.03 -8.98
C GLU A 50 -6.36 1.62 -8.27
N MET A 51 -6.35 1.62 -6.93
CA MET A 51 -5.22 1.12 -6.15
C MET A 51 -4.96 -0.37 -6.41
N GLN A 52 -6.03 -1.19 -6.53
CA GLN A 52 -5.91 -2.60 -6.91
C GLN A 52 -5.21 -2.76 -8.26
N SER A 53 -5.73 -2.13 -9.32
CA SER A 53 -5.15 -2.19 -10.66
C SER A 53 -3.71 -1.69 -10.66
N PHE A 54 -3.44 -0.56 -10.01
CA PHE A 54 -2.10 0.00 -9.90
C PHE A 54 -1.12 -0.96 -9.22
N CYS A 55 -1.50 -1.54 -8.08
CA CYS A 55 -0.65 -2.51 -7.39
C CYS A 55 -0.43 -3.78 -8.24
N ILE A 56 -1.45 -4.27 -8.94
CA ILE A 56 -1.34 -5.43 -9.84
C ILE A 56 -0.35 -5.15 -10.96
N ASP A 57 -0.45 -3.98 -11.60
CA ASP A 57 0.42 -3.61 -12.72
C ASP A 57 1.87 -3.43 -12.25
N ARG A 58 2.09 -2.80 -11.09
CA ARG A 58 3.43 -2.69 -10.48
C ARG A 58 4.04 -4.05 -10.12
N LEU A 59 3.22 -4.96 -9.60
CA LEU A 59 3.67 -6.34 -9.32
C LEU A 59 3.99 -7.08 -10.62
N ALA A 60 3.20 -6.88 -11.67
CA ALA A 60 3.45 -7.46 -12.99
C ALA A 60 4.76 -6.96 -13.62
N GLU A 61 5.06 -5.67 -13.48
CA GLU A 61 6.35 -5.09 -13.88
C GLU A 61 7.54 -5.74 -13.15
N GLN A 62 7.34 -6.19 -11.90
CA GLN A 62 8.34 -6.90 -11.12
C GLN A 62 8.41 -8.41 -11.41
N GLY A 63 7.66 -8.90 -12.40
CA GLY A 63 7.65 -10.32 -12.80
C GLY A 63 6.65 -11.18 -12.02
N MET A 64 5.78 -10.58 -11.20
CA MET A 64 4.70 -11.31 -10.53
C MET A 64 3.52 -11.54 -11.49
N PRO A 65 2.97 -12.76 -11.60
CA PRO A 65 1.76 -12.98 -12.38
C PRO A 65 0.59 -12.11 -11.89
N ARG A 66 -0.17 -11.50 -12.82
CA ARG A 66 -1.31 -10.63 -12.49
C ARG A 66 -2.35 -11.31 -11.59
N VAL A 67 -2.53 -12.63 -11.71
CA VAL A 67 -3.42 -13.41 -10.84
C VAL A 67 -2.97 -13.38 -9.38
N MET A 68 -1.66 -13.47 -9.12
CA MET A 68 -1.11 -13.37 -7.77
C MET A 68 -1.26 -11.95 -7.25
N GLY A 69 -0.95 -10.93 -8.07
CA GLY A 69 -1.21 -9.53 -7.73
C GLY A 69 -2.66 -9.28 -7.35
N TRP A 70 -3.61 -9.86 -8.09
CA TRP A 70 -5.03 -9.76 -7.78
C TRP A 70 -5.39 -10.42 -6.44
N ILE A 71 -4.84 -11.61 -6.15
CA ILE A 71 -5.06 -12.29 -4.86
C ILE A 71 -4.55 -11.44 -3.68
N PHE A 72 -3.40 -10.77 -3.83
CA PHE A 72 -2.86 -9.88 -2.79
C PHE A 72 -3.66 -8.59 -2.64
N THR A 73 -4.21 -8.08 -3.74
CA THR A 73 -4.92 -6.79 -3.75
C THR A 73 -6.43 -6.93 -3.48
N ARG A 74 -7.01 -8.14 -3.55
CA ARG A 74 -8.43 -8.37 -3.23
C ARG A 74 -8.80 -8.03 -1.78
N SER A 75 -7.84 -8.06 -0.86
CA SER A 75 -8.03 -7.69 0.55
C SER A 75 -7.96 -6.17 0.77
N LEU A 76 -7.56 -5.37 -0.23
CA LEU A 76 -7.46 -3.91 -0.11
C LEU A 76 -8.74 -3.26 0.43
N PRO A 77 -9.96 -3.60 -0.02
CA PRO A 77 -11.19 -2.98 0.50
C PRO A 77 -11.44 -3.21 1.99
N ARG A 78 -10.78 -4.20 2.59
CA ARG A 78 -10.88 -4.50 4.03
C ARG A 78 -9.88 -3.73 4.90
N LEU A 79 -8.91 -3.05 4.30
CA LEU A 79 -7.87 -2.32 5.03
C LEU A 79 -8.38 -0.99 5.58
N GLU A 80 -7.77 -0.50 6.66
CA GLU A 80 -8.20 0.73 7.35
C GLU A 80 -8.38 1.94 6.42
N ARG A 81 -7.51 2.10 5.40
CA ARG A 81 -7.61 3.22 4.45
C ARG A 81 -8.87 3.17 3.59
N TRP A 82 -9.28 1.97 3.20
CA TRP A 82 -10.35 1.74 2.22
C TRP A 82 -11.66 1.33 2.86
N ARG A 83 -11.62 0.93 4.13
CA ARG A 83 -12.79 0.55 4.92
C ARG A 83 -13.65 1.78 5.14
N THR A 84 -14.58 1.99 4.22
CA THR A 84 -15.75 2.84 4.43
C THR A 84 -16.63 2.10 5.43
N ALA A 85 -16.93 2.76 6.55
CA ALA A 85 -17.74 2.19 7.64
C ALA A 85 -19.13 1.77 7.16
#